data_AF-T1UAX2-F1
#
_entry.id   AF-T1UAX2-F1
#
_cell.length_a   1.000
_cell.length_b   1.000
_cell.length_c   1.000
_cell.angle_alpha   90.00
_cell.angle_beta   90.00
_cell.angle_gamma   90.00
#
_symmetry.space_group_name_H-M   'P 1'
#
loop_
_entity.id
_entity.type
_entity.pdbx_description
1 polymer ?
#
loop_
_entity_poly.entity_id
_entity_poly.type
_entity_poly.pdbx_seq_one_letter_code
_entity_poly.pdbx_strand_id
1 'polypeptide(L)'
;MNKIERLLQTLAPDGVGFRKLGEVLEYDQPNQYCVTSKEFDKSYPTPVLTAGKTFILGYTNEKDNIYQASKSSPVIIFDDFTTATQWVDFPFKVKSSAMKILLPKDPTINIRFIFFCMQTIPYNIGGEHARQWISRYSQIKIPIPPLEIQQEIVKILDAFTELNTELNTELKARKKQYEYYRNMLLDFNDINQNHKDAKEKLARKTYPKRLKAYSKP
;
A
#
# COMPACT_ATOMS: atom_id res chain seq x y z
N MET A 1 -9.82 -8.70 -29.81
CA MET A 1 -10.69 -8.07 -28.80
C MET A 1 -10.47 -8.73 -27.44
N ASN A 2 -9.93 -8.00 -26.47
CA ASN A 2 -9.65 -8.48 -25.12
C ASN A 2 -10.95 -8.64 -24.29
N LYS A 3 -10.87 -9.22 -23.10
CA LYS A 3 -12.05 -9.50 -22.27
C LYS A 3 -12.82 -8.22 -21.89
N ILE A 4 -12.13 -7.15 -21.52
CA ILE A 4 -12.74 -5.88 -21.13
C ILE A 4 -13.49 -5.26 -22.31
N GLU A 5 -12.91 -5.24 -23.51
CA GLU A 5 -13.55 -4.71 -24.72
C GLU A 5 -14.85 -5.46 -25.05
N ARG A 6 -14.86 -6.79 -24.92
CA ARG A 6 -16.09 -7.59 -25.12
C ARG A 6 -17.15 -7.26 -24.07
N LEU A 7 -16.76 -7.13 -22.81
CA LEU A 7 -17.69 -6.77 -21.74
C LEU A 7 -18.23 -5.35 -21.92
N LEU A 8 -17.41 -4.40 -22.36
CA LEU A 8 -17.87 -3.04 -22.68
C LEU A 8 -18.90 -3.05 -23.79
N GLN A 9 -18.65 -3.77 -24.89
CA GLN A 9 -19.63 -3.89 -25.98
C GLN A 9 -20.95 -4.54 -25.55
N THR A 10 -20.91 -5.44 -24.57
CA THR A 10 -22.10 -6.21 -24.14
C THR A 10 -22.88 -5.50 -23.04
N LEU A 11 -22.18 -4.94 -22.04
CA LEU A 11 -22.76 -4.42 -20.80
C LEU A 11 -22.80 -2.89 -20.75
N ALA A 12 -22.05 -2.21 -21.60
CA ALA A 12 -22.00 -0.76 -21.70
C ALA A 12 -21.90 -0.29 -23.17
N PRO A 13 -22.80 -0.75 -24.07
CA PRO A 13 -22.74 -0.42 -25.50
C PRO A 13 -22.84 1.09 -25.78
N ASP A 14 -23.59 1.81 -24.92
CA ASP A 14 -23.77 3.26 -25.02
C ASP A 14 -22.69 4.06 -24.25
N GLY A 15 -21.66 3.37 -23.75
CA GLY A 15 -20.57 3.95 -22.95
C GLY A 15 -20.77 3.83 -21.45
N VAL A 16 -19.80 4.35 -20.70
CA VAL A 16 -19.73 4.24 -19.23
C VAL A 16 -20.18 5.55 -18.58
N GLY A 17 -21.17 5.46 -17.70
CA GLY A 17 -21.65 6.59 -16.90
C GLY A 17 -20.61 7.07 -15.88
N PHE A 18 -20.63 8.37 -15.60
CA PHE A 18 -19.78 8.99 -14.58
C PHE A 18 -20.59 9.35 -13.35
N ARG A 19 -20.09 8.98 -12.17
CA ARG A 19 -20.71 9.33 -10.87
C ARG A 19 -19.71 10.05 -9.99
N LYS A 20 -20.21 10.90 -9.09
CA LYS A 20 -19.36 11.57 -8.10
C LYS A 20 -18.86 10.55 -7.06
N LEU A 21 -17.65 10.72 -6.56
CA LEU A 21 -17.11 9.84 -5.50
C LEU A 21 -18.03 9.76 -4.28
N GLY A 22 -18.62 10.88 -3.85
CA GLY A 22 -19.58 10.91 -2.72
C GLY A 22 -20.92 10.25 -3.00
N GLU A 23 -21.24 9.93 -4.27
CA GLU A 23 -22.43 9.15 -4.62
C GLU A 23 -22.18 7.64 -4.52
N VAL A 24 -20.92 7.19 -4.60
CA VAL A 24 -20.53 5.77 -4.60
C VAL A 24 -19.80 5.33 -3.33
N LEU A 25 -19.20 6.27 -2.61
CA LEU A 25 -18.53 6.03 -1.34
C LEU A 25 -19.27 6.74 -0.20
N GLU A 26 -19.37 6.06 0.93
CA GLU A 26 -19.66 6.65 2.23
C GLU A 26 -18.38 6.68 3.06
N TYR A 27 -18.44 7.36 4.21
CA TYR A 27 -17.29 7.43 5.09
C TYR A 27 -17.69 7.35 6.56
N ASP A 28 -16.84 6.70 7.32
CA ASP A 28 -16.86 6.71 8.78
C ASP A 28 -15.83 7.72 9.32
N GLN A 29 -16.18 8.35 10.44
CA GLN A 29 -15.31 9.30 11.13
C GLN A 29 -14.30 8.53 11.99
N PRO A 30 -13.01 8.87 11.91
CA PRO A 30 -11.95 8.13 12.59
C PRO A 30 -11.94 8.27 14.12
N ASN A 31 -12.70 9.21 14.70
CA ASN A 31 -12.54 9.67 16.08
C ASN A 31 -12.50 8.55 17.12
N GLN A 32 -13.38 7.56 17.01
CA GLN A 32 -13.42 6.43 17.95
C GLN A 32 -12.22 5.49 17.81
N TYR A 33 -11.64 5.40 16.61
CA TYR A 33 -10.50 4.55 16.28
C TYR A 33 -9.15 5.25 16.48
N CYS A 34 -9.16 6.53 16.87
CA CYS A 34 -7.93 7.26 17.15
C CYS A 34 -7.17 6.60 18.32
N VAL A 35 -5.89 6.34 18.11
CA VAL A 35 -5.02 5.90 19.21
C VAL A 35 -4.88 7.01 20.23
N THR A 36 -4.94 6.67 21.51
CA THR A 36 -4.82 7.63 22.62
C THR A 36 -3.41 7.64 23.19
N SER A 37 -2.77 6.48 23.25
CA SER A 37 -1.40 6.32 23.68
C SER A 37 -0.41 6.96 22.71
N LYS A 38 0.72 7.42 23.28
CA LYS A 38 1.89 7.89 22.54
C LYS A 38 2.99 6.82 22.47
N GLU A 39 2.84 5.72 23.21
CA GLU A 39 3.80 4.63 23.25
C GLU A 39 3.51 3.65 22.13
N PHE A 40 4.52 3.43 21.29
CA PHE A 40 4.45 2.48 20.19
C PHE A 40 5.61 1.51 20.28
N ASP A 41 5.32 0.22 20.21
CA ASP A 41 6.32 -0.84 20.17
C ASP A 41 5.99 -1.81 19.04
N LYS A 42 7.01 -2.37 18.37
CA LYS A 42 6.83 -3.37 17.31
C LYS A 42 6.31 -4.71 17.86
N SER A 43 6.43 -4.97 19.16
CA SER A 43 5.89 -6.17 19.79
C SER A 43 4.37 -6.10 20.03
N TYR A 44 3.75 -4.92 19.89
CA TYR A 44 2.32 -4.76 20.08
C TYR A 44 1.52 -5.22 18.85
N PRO A 45 0.28 -5.71 19.04
CA PRO A 45 -0.44 -6.40 17.98
C PRO A 45 -1.11 -5.46 16.96
N THR A 46 -1.56 -4.27 17.38
CA THR A 46 -2.48 -3.46 16.57
C THR A 46 -1.71 -2.35 15.83
N PRO A 47 -1.69 -2.34 14.48
CA PRO A 47 -1.03 -1.28 13.75
C PRO A 47 -1.79 0.05 13.88
N VAL A 48 -1.03 1.13 14.03
CA VAL A 48 -1.52 2.51 14.01
C VAL A 48 -1.19 3.13 12.66
N LEU A 49 -2.22 3.49 11.92
CA LEU A 49 -2.09 3.93 10.54
C LEU A 49 -2.07 5.45 10.39
N THR A 50 -1.35 5.91 9.38
CA THR A 50 -1.49 7.24 8.80
C THR A 50 -1.74 7.10 7.30
N ALA A 51 -2.34 8.12 6.70
CA ALA A 51 -2.58 8.13 5.25
C ALA A 51 -1.34 8.60 4.45
N GLY A 52 -0.35 9.22 5.12
CA GLY A 52 0.79 9.86 4.48
C GLY A 52 1.95 8.92 4.13
N LYS A 53 3.16 9.48 4.05
CA LYS A 53 4.39 8.75 3.63
C LYS A 53 4.68 7.51 4.48
N THR A 54 4.40 7.57 5.78
CA THR A 54 4.61 6.46 6.71
C THR A 54 3.27 5.80 7.00
N PHE A 55 2.89 4.82 6.18
CA PHE A 55 1.59 4.15 6.29
C PHE A 55 1.35 3.54 7.68
N ILE A 56 2.31 2.78 8.21
CA ILE A 56 2.28 2.26 9.58
C ILE A 56 3.20 3.11 10.45
N LEU A 57 2.62 3.89 11.37
CA LEU A 57 3.37 4.71 12.32
C LEU A 57 4.10 3.86 13.37
N GLY A 58 3.44 2.80 13.83
CA GLY A 58 3.87 1.93 14.91
C GLY A 58 2.74 0.97 15.28
N TYR A 59 2.87 0.25 16.40
CA TYR A 59 1.82 -0.63 16.91
C TYR A 59 1.46 -0.25 18.34
N THR A 60 0.20 -0.44 18.71
CA THR A 60 -0.37 -0.14 20.04
C THR A 60 -0.91 -1.41 20.69
N ASN A 61 -0.86 -1.45 22.03
CA ASN A 61 -1.46 -2.51 22.85
C ASN A 61 -2.90 -2.20 23.25
N GLU A 62 -3.46 -1.05 22.83
CA GLU A 62 -4.88 -0.74 23.00
C GLU A 62 -5.74 -1.83 22.35
N LYS A 63 -6.74 -2.31 23.11
CA LYS A 63 -7.64 -3.39 22.69
C LYS A 63 -9.01 -2.89 22.26
N ASP A 64 -9.38 -1.69 22.69
CA ASP A 64 -10.69 -1.10 22.43
C ASP A 64 -10.70 -0.24 21.17
N ASN A 65 -11.88 -0.17 20.54
CA ASN A 65 -12.15 0.63 19.34
C ASN A 65 -11.11 0.42 18.23
N ILE A 66 -10.82 -0.84 17.94
CA ILE A 66 -10.02 -1.24 16.77
C ILE A 66 -10.98 -1.37 15.59
N TYR A 67 -10.68 -0.69 14.48
CA TYR A 67 -11.44 -0.84 13.24
C TYR A 67 -11.17 -2.23 12.65
N GLN A 68 -12.23 -3.00 12.38
CA GLN A 68 -12.14 -4.40 11.94
C GLN A 68 -12.18 -4.53 10.42
N ALA A 69 -11.22 -3.94 9.71
CA ALA A 69 -11.06 -4.19 8.28
C ALA A 69 -10.50 -5.60 8.03
N SER A 70 -10.88 -6.18 6.90
CA SER A 70 -10.48 -7.54 6.51
C SER A 70 -10.40 -7.67 5.00
N LYS A 71 -9.84 -8.77 4.49
CA LYS A 71 -9.86 -9.07 3.04
C LYS A 71 -11.28 -9.15 2.45
N SER A 72 -12.26 -9.58 3.25
CA SER A 72 -13.67 -9.62 2.87
C SER A 72 -14.39 -8.28 3.00
N SER A 73 -13.86 -7.37 3.82
CA SER A 73 -14.41 -6.02 4.02
C SER A 73 -13.26 -5.01 4.14
N PRO A 74 -12.59 -4.72 3.02
CA PRO A 74 -11.50 -3.76 3.00
C PRO A 74 -12.03 -2.34 2.93
N VAL A 75 -11.18 -1.38 3.31
CA VAL A 75 -11.50 0.05 3.32
C VAL A 75 -10.38 0.88 2.70
N ILE A 76 -10.71 2.11 2.33
CA ILE A 76 -9.72 3.11 1.93
C ILE A 76 -9.58 4.12 3.06
N ILE A 77 -8.37 4.30 3.56
CA ILE A 77 -8.04 5.44 4.40
C ILE A 77 -7.78 6.65 3.50
N PHE A 78 -8.43 7.78 3.78
CA PHE A 78 -8.24 9.05 3.08
C PHE A 78 -7.83 10.16 4.03
N ASP A 79 -6.76 10.89 3.71
CA ASP A 79 -6.37 12.07 4.48
C ASP A 79 -7.10 13.32 3.99
N ASP A 80 -7.76 14.03 4.90
CA ASP A 80 -8.57 15.17 4.50
C ASP A 80 -7.78 16.42 4.16
N PHE A 81 -6.48 16.48 4.49
CA PHE A 81 -5.62 17.62 4.20
C PHE A 81 -4.68 17.36 3.04
N THR A 82 -4.16 16.14 2.91
CA THR A 82 -3.19 15.75 1.88
C THR A 82 -3.79 14.96 0.73
N THR A 83 -5.06 14.53 0.84
CA THR A 83 -5.76 13.66 -0.12
C THR A 83 -5.07 12.31 -0.38
N ALA A 84 -4.06 11.98 0.43
CA ALA A 84 -3.37 10.71 0.36
C ALA A 84 -4.34 9.58 0.69
N THR A 85 -4.23 8.49 -0.06
CA THR A 85 -5.10 7.32 0.09
C THR A 85 -4.27 6.07 0.35
N GLN A 86 -4.78 5.21 1.21
CA GLN A 86 -4.16 3.93 1.54
C GLN A 86 -5.21 2.83 1.56
N TRP A 87 -4.85 1.68 1.00
CA TRP A 87 -5.68 0.48 1.03
C TRP A 87 -5.46 -0.28 2.34
N VAL A 88 -6.53 -0.72 3.00
CA VAL A 88 -6.45 -1.44 4.27
C VAL A 88 -7.43 -2.61 4.31
N ASP A 89 -6.92 -3.79 4.60
CA ASP A 89 -7.65 -5.06 4.66
C ASP A 89 -7.31 -5.88 5.92
N PHE A 90 -6.86 -5.21 6.98
CA PHE A 90 -6.51 -5.78 8.28
C PHE A 90 -6.94 -4.85 9.43
N PRO A 91 -7.13 -5.34 10.67
CA PRO A 91 -7.57 -4.49 11.78
C PRO A 91 -6.57 -3.39 12.16
N PHE A 92 -7.06 -2.19 12.49
CA PHE A 92 -6.19 -1.04 12.76
C PHE A 92 -6.77 -0.01 13.73
N LYS A 93 -5.89 0.86 14.23
CA LYS A 93 -6.23 2.19 14.78
C LYS A 93 -5.62 3.28 13.90
N VAL A 94 -6.08 4.51 14.03
CA VAL A 94 -5.57 5.65 13.23
C VAL A 94 -4.90 6.70 14.11
N LYS A 95 -3.99 7.47 13.53
CA LYS A 95 -3.28 8.53 14.27
C LYS A 95 -4.04 9.84 14.35
N SER A 96 -4.89 10.14 13.36
CA SER A 96 -5.46 11.48 13.19
C SER A 96 -6.97 11.42 13.01
N SER A 97 -7.67 12.34 13.68
CA SER A 97 -9.10 12.56 13.51
C SER A 97 -9.44 13.27 12.19
N ALA A 98 -8.44 13.77 11.45
CA ALA A 98 -8.62 14.38 10.15
C ALA A 98 -8.57 13.38 8.98
N MET A 99 -8.57 12.07 9.29
CA MET A 99 -8.67 11.03 8.27
C MET A 99 -10.15 10.69 8.00
N LYS A 100 -10.41 9.89 6.98
CA LYS A 100 -11.70 9.24 6.73
C LYS A 100 -11.47 7.78 6.40
N ILE A 101 -12.41 6.95 6.81
CA ILE A 101 -12.45 5.53 6.44
C ILE A 101 -13.56 5.40 5.41
N LEU A 102 -13.22 5.15 4.15
CA LEU A 102 -14.16 5.13 3.03
C LEU A 102 -14.62 3.70 2.75
N LEU A 103 -15.92 3.57 2.49
CA LEU A 103 -16.61 2.30 2.23
C LEU A 103 -17.50 2.42 0.98
N PRO A 104 -17.76 1.32 0.26
CA PRO A 104 -18.73 1.35 -0.84
C PRO A 104 -20.15 1.52 -0.30
N LYS A 105 -20.94 2.40 -0.92
CA LYS A 105 -22.35 2.63 -0.54
C LYS A 105 -23.29 1.48 -0.90
N ASP A 106 -22.92 0.71 -1.92
CA ASP A 106 -23.75 -0.37 -2.41
C ASP A 106 -22.90 -1.51 -3.01
N PRO A 107 -23.44 -2.73 -3.11
CA PRO A 107 -22.69 -3.91 -3.58
C PRO A 107 -22.25 -3.87 -5.05
N THR A 108 -22.76 -2.93 -5.85
CA THR A 108 -22.36 -2.78 -7.26
C THR A 108 -21.05 -2.00 -7.41
N ILE A 109 -20.53 -1.44 -6.32
CA ILE A 109 -19.29 -0.68 -6.26
C ILE A 109 -18.16 -1.56 -5.75
N ASN A 110 -17.20 -1.86 -6.61
CA ASN A 110 -15.97 -2.49 -6.20
C ASN A 110 -15.02 -1.43 -5.60
N ILE A 111 -14.86 -1.40 -4.28
CA ILE A 111 -14.01 -0.40 -3.62
C ILE A 111 -12.54 -0.46 -4.08
N ARG A 112 -12.03 -1.63 -4.48
CA ARG A 112 -10.66 -1.76 -5.03
C ARG A 112 -10.53 -1.05 -6.38
N PHE A 113 -11.57 -1.11 -7.21
CA PHE A 113 -11.64 -0.34 -8.45
C PHE A 113 -11.62 1.17 -8.15
N ILE A 114 -12.43 1.63 -7.18
CA ILE A 114 -12.46 3.04 -6.78
C ILE A 114 -11.08 3.50 -6.25
N PHE A 115 -10.41 2.67 -5.45
CA PHE A 115 -9.06 2.94 -4.96
C PHE A 115 -8.08 3.20 -6.13
N PHE A 116 -8.11 2.36 -7.16
CA PHE A 116 -7.28 2.56 -8.36
C PHE A 116 -7.67 3.81 -9.14
N CYS A 117 -8.97 4.10 -9.30
CA CYS A 117 -9.41 5.36 -9.91
C CYS A 117 -8.85 6.57 -9.14
N MET A 118 -8.92 6.56 -7.81
CA MET A 118 -8.40 7.65 -6.98
C MET A 118 -6.89 7.89 -7.19
N GLN A 119 -6.09 6.86 -7.47
CA GLN A 119 -4.66 7.02 -7.78
C GLN A 119 -4.39 7.78 -9.09
N THR A 120 -5.39 7.85 -9.97
CA THR A 120 -5.26 8.50 -11.28
C THR A 120 -5.78 9.93 -11.31
N ILE A 121 -6.46 10.39 -10.24
CA ILE A 121 -7.07 11.71 -10.20
C ILE A 121 -5.97 12.78 -10.05
N PRO A 122 -5.78 13.68 -11.03
CA PRO A 122 -4.89 14.82 -10.87
C PRO A 122 -5.58 15.85 -9.96
N TYR A 123 -5.21 15.88 -8.69
CA TYR A 123 -5.77 16.83 -7.71
C TYR A 123 -4.69 17.69 -7.10
N ASN A 124 -4.90 19.02 -7.11
CA ASN A 124 -4.04 19.97 -6.43
C ASN A 124 -4.80 20.58 -5.25
N ILE A 125 -4.17 20.56 -4.08
CA ILE A 125 -4.75 20.98 -2.80
C ILE A 125 -4.80 22.52 -2.68
N GLY A 126 -4.10 23.24 -3.57
CA GLY A 126 -4.22 24.69 -3.69
C GLY A 126 -3.60 25.48 -2.53
N GLY A 127 -2.83 24.84 -1.66
CA GLY A 127 -2.11 25.49 -0.55
C GLY A 127 -2.96 25.84 0.68
N GLU A 128 -4.28 25.68 0.62
CA GLU A 128 -5.17 25.91 1.76
C GLU A 128 -5.21 24.70 2.69
N HIS A 129 -5.04 24.92 4.00
CA HIS A 129 -5.30 23.91 5.04
C HIS A 129 -6.82 23.70 5.24
N ALA A 130 -7.49 23.20 4.21
CA ALA A 130 -8.91 22.91 4.21
C ALA A 130 -9.15 21.40 4.17
N ARG A 131 -10.26 20.97 4.80
CA ARG A 131 -10.80 19.61 4.70
C ARG A 131 -11.35 19.39 3.30
N GLN A 132 -10.77 18.45 2.55
CA GLN A 132 -11.01 18.30 1.11
C GLN A 132 -12.21 17.42 0.76
N TRP A 133 -12.52 16.39 1.55
CA TRP A 133 -13.46 15.34 1.14
C TRP A 133 -14.87 15.85 0.83
N ILE A 134 -15.54 16.45 1.81
CA ILE A 134 -16.99 16.70 1.75
C ILE A 134 -17.33 17.70 0.65
N SER A 135 -16.59 18.81 0.56
CA SER A 135 -16.92 19.92 -0.34
C SER A 135 -16.25 19.82 -1.72
N ARG A 136 -15.11 19.14 -1.84
CA ARG A 136 -14.29 19.16 -3.07
C ARG A 136 -14.04 17.77 -3.64
N TYR A 137 -13.31 16.92 -2.92
CA TYR A 137 -12.84 15.63 -3.45
C TYR A 137 -14.01 14.67 -3.76
N SER A 138 -15.02 14.61 -2.90
CA SER A 138 -16.21 13.78 -3.12
C SER A 138 -17.05 14.19 -4.34
N GLN A 139 -16.86 15.42 -4.85
CA GLN A 139 -17.58 15.92 -6.02
C GLN A 139 -16.92 15.53 -7.35
N ILE A 140 -15.70 14.97 -7.30
CA ILE A 140 -14.97 14.51 -8.49
C ILE A 140 -15.73 13.33 -9.10
N LYS A 141 -15.94 13.40 -10.41
CA LYS A 141 -16.62 12.37 -11.18
C LYS A 141 -15.62 11.33 -11.70
N ILE A 142 -15.95 10.06 -11.54
CA ILE A 142 -15.18 8.93 -12.07
C ILE A 142 -16.10 8.02 -12.90
N PRO A 143 -15.55 7.29 -13.90
CA PRO A 143 -16.33 6.31 -14.64
C PRO A 143 -16.68 5.14 -13.74
N ILE A 144 -17.96 4.74 -13.73
CA ILE A 144 -18.45 3.58 -12.99
C ILE A 144 -19.04 2.59 -14.00
N PRO A 145 -18.23 1.67 -14.55
CA PRO A 145 -18.75 0.63 -15.42
C PRO A 145 -19.50 -0.44 -14.62
N PRO A 146 -20.25 -1.34 -15.28
CA PRO A 146 -20.82 -2.53 -14.65
C PRO A 146 -19.81 -3.31 -13.80
N LEU A 147 -20.28 -3.95 -12.72
CA LEU A 147 -19.44 -4.58 -11.70
C LEU A 147 -18.47 -5.62 -12.28
N GLU A 148 -18.90 -6.39 -13.28
CA GLU A 148 -18.08 -7.40 -13.96
C GLU A 148 -16.87 -6.78 -14.65
N ILE A 149 -17.04 -5.58 -15.22
CA ILE A 149 -15.95 -4.82 -15.84
C ILE A 149 -15.00 -4.28 -14.77
N GLN A 150 -15.55 -3.74 -13.67
CA GLN A 150 -14.75 -3.29 -12.54
C GLN A 150 -13.86 -4.43 -12.00
N GLN A 151 -14.42 -5.63 -11.83
CA GLN A 151 -13.70 -6.82 -11.36
C GLN A 151 -12.57 -7.24 -12.30
N GLU A 152 -12.79 -7.23 -13.61
CA GLU A 152 -11.73 -7.57 -14.56
C GLU A 152 -10.61 -6.53 -14.62
N ILE A 153 -10.94 -5.24 -14.48
CA ILE A 153 -9.94 -4.19 -14.35
C ILE A 153 -9.12 -4.41 -13.07
N VAL A 154 -9.79 -4.61 -11.93
CA VAL A 154 -9.14 -4.87 -10.64
C VAL A 154 -8.23 -6.08 -10.70
N LYS A 155 -8.68 -7.18 -11.30
CA LYS A 155 -7.87 -8.39 -11.44
C LYS A 155 -6.54 -8.12 -12.16
N ILE A 156 -6.56 -7.35 -13.24
CA ILE A 156 -5.36 -6.99 -13.99
C ILE A 156 -4.46 -6.07 -13.15
N LEU A 157 -5.04 -5.02 -12.54
CA LEU A 157 -4.28 -4.04 -11.77
C LEU A 157 -3.67 -4.63 -10.48
N ASP A 158 -4.37 -5.55 -9.82
CA ASP A 158 -3.84 -6.28 -8.67
C ASP A 158 -2.67 -7.19 -9.08
N ALA A 159 -2.76 -7.89 -10.22
CA ALA A 159 -1.65 -8.69 -10.72
C ALA A 159 -0.39 -7.83 -10.99
N PHE A 160 -0.54 -6.63 -11.56
CA PHE A 160 0.57 -5.69 -11.72
C PHE A 160 1.10 -5.17 -10.38
N THR A 161 0.20 -4.89 -9.43
CA THR A 161 0.56 -4.40 -8.08
C THR A 161 1.36 -5.45 -7.31
N GLU A 162 0.94 -6.71 -7.39
CA GLU A 162 1.64 -7.86 -6.80
C GLU A 162 3.02 -8.03 -7.44
N LEU A 163 3.09 -8.07 -8.77
CA LEU A 163 4.37 -8.20 -9.49
C LEU A 163 5.36 -7.08 -9.13
N ASN A 164 4.90 -5.84 -9.04
CA ASN A 164 5.72 -4.70 -8.63
C ASN A 164 6.21 -4.84 -7.17
N THR A 165 5.36 -5.37 -6.28
CA THR A 165 5.73 -5.60 -4.88
C THR A 165 6.80 -6.68 -4.77
N GLU A 166 6.66 -7.78 -5.51
CA GLU A 166 7.63 -8.86 -5.55
C GLU A 166 8.97 -8.39 -6.11
N LEU A 167 8.95 -7.64 -7.20
CA LEU A 167 10.16 -7.09 -7.82
C LEU A 167 10.92 -6.15 -6.88
N ASN A 168 10.23 -5.23 -6.20
CA ASN A 168 10.86 -4.32 -5.24
C ASN A 168 11.45 -5.05 -4.03
N THR A 169 10.77 -6.11 -3.58
CA THR A 169 11.25 -6.96 -2.48
C THR A 169 12.52 -7.70 -2.88
N GLU A 170 12.54 -8.31 -4.07
CA GLU A 170 13.71 -9.00 -4.61
C GLU A 170 14.87 -8.04 -4.82
N LEU A 171 14.61 -6.83 -5.36
CA LEU A 171 15.64 -5.81 -5.56
C LEU A 171 16.29 -5.38 -4.24
N LYS A 172 15.51 -5.21 -3.16
CA LYS A 172 16.04 -4.91 -1.83
C LYS A 172 16.89 -6.07 -1.29
N ALA A 173 16.45 -7.30 -1.50
CA ALA A 173 17.22 -8.50 -1.11
C ALA A 173 18.55 -8.59 -1.88
N ARG A 174 18.53 -8.36 -3.20
CA ARG A 174 19.73 -8.35 -4.05
C ARG A 174 20.72 -7.26 -3.66
N LYS A 175 20.26 -6.06 -3.32
CA LYS A 175 21.13 -4.98 -2.82
C LYS A 175 21.86 -5.37 -1.55
N LYS A 176 21.15 -5.92 -0.55
CA LYS A 176 21.76 -6.42 0.68
C LYS A 176 22.78 -7.53 0.42
N GLN A 177 22.44 -8.45 -0.47
CA GLN A 177 23.35 -9.51 -0.87
C GLN A 177 24.61 -8.96 -1.54
N TYR A 178 24.46 -8.01 -2.46
CA TYR A 178 25.58 -7.33 -3.12
C TYR A 178 26.48 -6.62 -2.11
N GLU A 179 25.91 -5.84 -1.18
CA GLU A 179 26.65 -5.15 -0.12
C GLU A 179 27.45 -6.12 0.74
N TYR A 180 26.84 -7.23 1.15
CA TYR A 180 27.51 -8.27 1.92
C TYR A 180 28.72 -8.87 1.15
N TYR A 181 28.52 -9.30 -0.10
CA TYR A 181 29.62 -9.86 -0.90
C TYR A 181 30.69 -8.83 -1.23
N ARG A 182 30.32 -7.59 -1.52
CA ARG A 182 31.26 -6.49 -1.76
C ARG A 182 32.16 -6.28 -0.54
N ASN A 183 31.56 -6.13 0.64
CA ASN A 183 32.29 -5.93 1.88
C ASN A 183 33.18 -7.14 2.18
N MET A 184 32.67 -8.37 2.02
CA MET A 184 33.46 -9.58 2.24
C MET A 184 34.65 -9.72 1.27
N LEU A 185 34.46 -9.43 -0.02
CA LEU A 185 35.53 -9.54 -1.02
C LEU A 185 36.59 -8.46 -0.82
N LEU A 186 36.17 -7.23 -0.52
CA LEU A 186 37.03 -6.08 -0.32
C LEU A 186 37.50 -5.90 1.14
N ASP A 187 37.15 -6.84 2.02
CA ASP A 187 37.72 -6.93 3.36
C ASP A 187 39.13 -7.53 3.26
N PHE A 188 40.12 -6.66 3.46
CA PHE A 188 41.54 -6.98 3.39
C PHE A 188 42.21 -6.97 4.78
N ASN A 189 41.43 -7.04 5.86
CA ASN A 189 41.96 -7.05 7.23
C ASN A 189 43.01 -8.16 7.46
N ASP A 190 42.94 -9.26 6.70
CA ASP A 190 43.89 -10.38 6.75
C ASP A 190 45.17 -10.22 5.90
N ILE A 191 45.28 -9.15 5.08
CA ILE A 191 46.33 -9.00 4.06
C ILE A 191 47.54 -8.18 4.54
N ASN A 192 47.42 -7.48 5.67
CA ASN A 192 48.51 -6.69 6.26
C ASN A 192 49.57 -7.53 7.02
N GLN A 193 49.49 -8.86 6.97
CA GLN A 193 50.53 -9.76 7.48
C GLN A 193 51.24 -10.42 6.28
N ASN A 194 52.53 -10.08 6.09
CA ASN A 194 53.50 -10.63 5.13
C ASN A 194 52.99 -11.11 3.76
N HIS A 195 53.55 -10.53 2.69
CA HIS A 195 53.17 -10.73 1.28
C HIS A 195 53.07 -12.20 0.78
N LYS A 196 53.66 -13.17 1.50
CA LYS A 196 53.56 -14.62 1.24
C LYS A 196 52.22 -15.23 1.69
N ASP A 197 51.62 -14.75 2.78
CA ASP A 197 50.39 -15.33 3.37
C ASP A 197 49.11 -14.83 2.67
N ALA A 198 49.18 -13.66 2.04
CA ALA A 198 48.06 -13.03 1.35
C ALA A 198 47.49 -13.91 0.21
N LYS A 199 48.35 -14.55 -0.60
CA LYS A 199 47.93 -15.40 -1.73
C LYS A 199 47.21 -16.66 -1.28
N GLU A 200 47.68 -17.32 -0.22
CA GLU A 200 47.02 -18.51 0.34
C GLU A 200 45.69 -18.16 1.00
N LYS A 201 45.60 -17.06 1.75
CA LYS A 201 44.36 -16.64 2.40
C LYS A 201 43.28 -16.23 1.38
N LEU A 202 43.66 -15.54 0.31
CA LEU A 202 42.77 -15.23 -0.82
C LEU A 202 42.22 -16.50 -1.49
N ALA A 203 43.06 -17.53 -1.67
CA ALA A 203 42.63 -18.81 -2.23
C ALA A 203 41.69 -19.61 -1.29
N ARG A 204 41.73 -19.34 0.02
CA ARG A 204 40.89 -19.99 1.04
C ARG A 204 39.58 -19.25 1.34
N LYS A 205 39.34 -18.04 0.81
CA LYS A 205 38.04 -17.36 0.94
C LYS A 205 36.96 -18.18 0.25
N THR A 206 36.24 -19.00 1.01
CA THR A 206 35.12 -19.78 0.52
C THR A 206 33.90 -18.90 0.29
N TYR A 207 33.30 -18.99 -0.90
CA TYR A 207 32.06 -18.30 -1.20
C TYR A 207 30.90 -18.84 -0.35
N PRO A 208 30.20 -18.01 0.43
CA PRO A 208 29.03 -18.46 1.16
C PRO A 208 27.92 -18.89 0.18
N LYS A 209 27.32 -20.04 0.46
CA LYS A 209 26.12 -20.53 -0.25
C LYS A 209 25.01 -19.50 -0.16
N ARG A 210 24.15 -19.49 -1.20
CA ARG A 210 22.99 -18.60 -1.38
C ARG A 210 22.41 -18.15 -0.03
N LEU A 211 22.51 -16.86 0.29
CA LEU A 211 21.76 -16.28 1.41
C LEU A 211 20.30 -16.69 1.20
N LYS A 212 19.74 -17.48 2.12
CA LYS A 212 18.32 -17.82 2.06
C LYS A 212 17.59 -16.50 2.08
N ALA A 213 16.96 -16.14 0.96
CA ALA A 213 15.96 -15.10 0.97
C ALA A 213 14.95 -15.52 2.04
N TYR A 214 14.71 -14.65 3.00
CA TYR A 214 13.74 -14.91 4.07
C TYR A 214 12.46 -15.45 3.41
N SER A 215 12.11 -16.69 3.72
CA SER A 215 10.82 -17.28 3.38
C SER A 215 9.74 -16.37 3.97
N LYS A 216 8.78 -15.96 3.11
CA LYS A 216 7.58 -15.21 3.50
C LYS A 216 6.96 -15.85 4.76
N PRO A 217 6.57 -15.09 5.79
CA PRO A 217 5.55 -15.56 6.74
C PRO A 217 4.20 -15.73 6.04
#